data_AF-A0A558A0E9-F1
#
_entry.id   AF-A0A558A0E9-F1
#
_cell.length_a   1.000
_cell.length_b   1.000
_cell.length_c   1.000
_cell.angle_alpha   90.00
_cell.angle_beta   90.00
_cell.angle_gamma   90.00
#
_symmetry.space_group_name_H-M   'P 1'
#
loop_
_entity.id
_entity.type
_entity.pdbx_description
1 polymer ?
#
loop_
_entity_poly.entity_id
_entity_poly.type
_entity_poly.pdbx_seq_one_letter_code
_entity_poly.pdbx_strand_id
1 'polypeptide(L)'
;VVLGLGVVAGFLALDLVSSFNGGWWPVPLVVVAVAAAAGWARLPQTRPARRLLGRPVLAALLWALVTGPAGVSVLNFLVPYLWTEAEHASPVATGLALLAFSLAMAAVSPAAGLLADRRGNMPVALAGMAVILAGSVVLFADVVTGLVLMGVGNGLFAGPLSAAVLRHTPPELNGTSGGVSALARNFGFALGPALGSLAWTWTGGGAAGFRMGALAVVLLTATGTVATGLAWRRESRSGRVP
;
A
#
# COMPACT_ATOMS: atom_id res chain seq x y z
N VAL A 1 -10.04 13.20 13.70
CA VAL A 1 -10.82 14.09 12.81
C VAL A 1 -9.90 14.94 11.93
N VAL A 2 -8.99 15.77 12.47
CA VAL A 2 -8.11 16.64 11.66
C VAL A 2 -7.19 15.89 10.67
N LEU A 3 -6.60 14.76 11.06
CA LEU A 3 -5.80 13.93 10.15
C LEU A 3 -6.64 13.23 9.08
N GLY A 4 -7.84 12.77 9.44
CA GLY A 4 -8.78 12.18 8.49
C GLY A 4 -9.20 13.22 7.44
N LEU A 5 -9.49 14.45 7.88
CA LEU A 5 -9.78 15.58 6.99
C LEU A 5 -8.57 15.98 6.15
N GLY A 6 -7.35 16.01 6.68
CA GLY A 6 -6.15 16.35 5.92
C GLY A 6 -5.80 15.29 4.87
N VAL A 7 -6.01 14.01 5.19
CA VAL A 7 -5.82 12.89 4.26
C VAL A 7 -6.92 12.89 3.19
N VAL A 8 -8.19 13.05 3.57
CA VAL A 8 -9.30 13.18 2.61
C VAL A 8 -9.15 14.41 1.73
N ALA A 9 -8.69 15.55 2.26
CA ALA A 9 -8.42 16.77 1.49
C ALA A 9 -7.24 16.60 0.55
N GLY A 10 -6.16 15.93 0.98
CA GLY A 10 -5.05 15.56 0.12
C GLY A 10 -5.45 14.57 -0.98
N PHE A 11 -6.43 13.72 -0.72
CA PHE A 11 -6.98 12.82 -1.73
C PHE A 11 -7.90 13.50 -2.71
N LEU A 12 -8.82 14.35 -2.24
CA LEU A 12 -9.59 15.22 -3.11
C LEU A 12 -8.64 16.03 -4.00
N ALA A 13 -7.53 16.54 -3.44
CA ALA A 13 -6.52 17.24 -4.20
C ALA A 13 -5.99 16.42 -5.37
N LEU A 14 -5.47 15.22 -5.08
CA LEU A 14 -4.83 14.36 -6.06
C LEU A 14 -5.80 13.83 -7.12
N ASP A 15 -7.03 13.49 -6.72
CA ASP A 15 -8.09 13.03 -7.61
C ASP A 15 -8.62 14.17 -8.51
N LEU A 16 -8.60 15.40 -7.98
CA LEU A 16 -8.92 16.58 -8.74
C LEU A 16 -7.77 17.05 -9.67
N VAL A 17 -6.50 16.76 -9.34
CA VAL A 17 -5.35 16.94 -10.29
C VAL A 17 -5.63 16.14 -11.54
N SER A 18 -6.05 14.87 -11.39
CA SER A 18 -6.16 13.95 -12.50
C SER A 18 -7.43 14.13 -13.32
N SER A 19 -8.50 14.65 -12.70
CA SER A 19 -9.79 14.92 -13.36
C SER A 19 -9.81 16.21 -14.20
N PHE A 20 -8.88 17.16 -13.96
CA PHE A 20 -8.92 18.49 -14.60
C PHE A 20 -7.60 18.89 -15.26
N ASN A 21 -7.46 18.49 -16.53
CA ASN A 21 -6.76 19.17 -17.62
C ASN A 21 -5.64 20.18 -17.22
N GLY A 22 -4.58 19.71 -16.55
CA GLY A 22 -3.29 20.41 -16.45
C GLY A 22 -3.28 21.76 -15.73
N GLY A 23 -4.21 22.03 -14.81
CA GLY A 23 -4.22 23.27 -14.03
C GLY A 23 -3.24 23.25 -12.84
N TRP A 24 -2.73 24.42 -12.45
CA TRP A 24 -1.82 24.64 -11.30
C TRP A 24 -2.55 24.66 -9.95
N TRP A 25 -3.88 24.68 -9.96
CA TRP A 25 -4.75 24.75 -8.79
C TRP A 25 -4.70 23.57 -7.79
N PRO A 26 -4.23 22.34 -8.15
CA PRO A 26 -4.02 21.30 -7.15
C PRO A 26 -2.75 21.47 -6.33
N VAL A 27 -1.78 22.27 -6.79
CA VAL A 27 -0.54 22.58 -6.06
C VAL A 27 -0.87 23.23 -4.70
N PRO A 28 -1.76 24.23 -4.60
CA PRO A 28 -2.29 24.73 -3.34
C PRO A 28 -2.81 23.65 -2.39
N LEU A 29 -3.52 22.65 -2.90
CA LEU A 29 -4.11 21.60 -2.08
C LEU A 29 -3.05 20.64 -1.51
N VAL A 30 -2.02 20.30 -2.31
CA VAL A 30 -0.85 19.55 -1.83
C VAL A 30 -0.09 20.37 -0.79
N VAL A 31 0.09 21.67 -1.01
CA VAL A 31 0.74 22.57 -0.03
C VAL A 31 -0.05 22.63 1.26
N VAL A 32 -1.39 22.72 1.20
CA VAL A 32 -2.27 22.69 2.39
C VAL A 32 -2.18 21.34 3.09
N ALA A 33 -2.16 20.21 2.36
CA ALA A 33 -2.01 18.88 2.95
C ALA A 33 -0.66 18.73 3.66
N VAL A 34 0.43 19.18 3.05
CA VAL A 34 1.78 19.17 3.64
C VAL A 34 1.84 20.11 4.85
N ALA A 35 1.27 21.31 4.75
CA ALA A 35 1.22 22.26 5.86
C ALA A 35 0.38 21.73 7.04
N ALA A 36 -0.75 21.07 6.77
CA ALA A 36 -1.58 20.43 7.77
C ALA A 36 -0.86 19.23 8.43
N ALA A 37 -0.15 18.42 7.65
CA ALA A 37 0.67 17.33 8.17
C ALA A 37 1.84 17.85 9.02
N ALA A 38 2.52 18.91 8.58
CA ALA A 38 3.59 19.58 9.31
C ALA A 38 3.07 20.25 10.59
N GLY A 39 1.91 20.89 10.53
CA GLY A 39 1.21 21.48 11.68
C GLY A 39 0.82 20.41 12.70
N TRP A 40 0.25 19.29 12.24
CA TRP A 40 -0.06 18.15 13.08
C TRP A 40 1.21 17.59 13.75
N ALA A 41 2.29 17.37 13.01
CA ALA A 41 3.56 16.86 13.54
C ALA A 41 4.21 17.74 14.62
N ARG A 42 3.83 19.03 14.69
CA ARG A 42 4.29 19.98 15.72
C ARG A 42 3.41 19.96 16.98
N LEU A 43 2.21 19.37 16.93
CA LEU A 43 1.31 19.33 18.09
C LEU A 43 1.85 18.40 19.19
N PRO A 44 1.76 18.80 20.49
CA PRO A 44 2.18 17.96 21.62
C PRO A 44 1.50 16.59 21.64
N GLN A 45 0.27 16.51 21.14
CA GLN A 45 -0.53 15.27 21.07
C GLN A 45 0.07 14.22 20.11
N THR A 46 1.02 14.58 19.24
CA THR A 46 1.68 13.65 18.30
C THR A 46 2.95 13.02 18.84
N ARG A 47 3.40 13.40 20.05
CA ARG A 47 4.58 12.81 20.69
C ARG A 47 4.54 11.27 20.70
N PRO A 48 3.41 10.60 21.01
CA PRO A 48 3.30 9.13 20.90
C PRO A 48 3.60 8.60 19.49
N ALA A 49 3.01 9.22 18.45
CA ALA A 49 3.20 8.81 17.05
C ALA A 49 4.64 9.05 16.58
N ARG A 50 5.24 10.20 16.95
CA ARG A 50 6.65 10.51 16.65
C ARG A 50 7.61 9.53 17.32
N ARG A 51 7.30 9.07 18.53
CA ARG A 51 8.08 8.03 19.22
C ARG A 51 8.01 6.69 18.48
N LEU A 52 6.88 6.34 17.87
CA LEU A 52 6.77 5.13 17.03
C LEU A 52 7.60 5.26 15.75
N LEU A 53 7.46 6.38 15.03
CA LEU A 53 8.22 6.66 13.81
C LEU A 53 9.72 6.85 14.05
N GLY A 54 10.11 7.27 15.26
CA GLY A 54 11.52 7.32 15.66
C GLY A 54 12.15 5.94 15.83
N ARG A 55 11.37 4.85 15.91
CA ARG A 55 11.90 3.49 16.01
C ARG A 55 12.15 2.93 14.60
N PRO A 56 13.39 2.58 14.25
CA PRO A 56 13.77 2.20 12.89
C PRO A 56 13.04 0.96 12.34
N VAL A 57 12.64 0.02 13.22
CA VAL A 57 11.86 -1.16 12.83
C VAL A 57 10.41 -0.76 12.54
N LEU A 58 9.76 -0.07 13.48
CA LEU A 58 8.36 0.36 13.31
C LEU A 58 8.18 1.30 12.12
N ALA A 59 9.11 2.24 11.91
CA ALA A 59 9.07 3.13 10.74
C ALA A 59 9.07 2.36 9.42
N ALA A 60 9.90 1.32 9.32
CA ALA A 60 9.97 0.47 8.14
C ALA A 60 8.70 -0.39 7.94
N LEU A 61 8.11 -0.91 9.02
CA LEU A 61 6.85 -1.64 8.94
C LEU A 61 5.66 -0.73 8.59
N LEU A 62 5.64 0.49 9.13
CA LEU A 62 4.64 1.51 8.78
C LEU A 62 4.79 1.94 7.32
N TRP A 63 6.02 2.02 6.79
CA TRP A 63 6.24 2.24 5.36
C TRP A 63 5.70 1.10 4.51
N ALA A 64 5.94 -0.16 4.91
CA ALA A 64 5.38 -1.31 4.22
C ALA A 64 3.83 -1.28 4.23
N LEU A 65 3.21 -0.83 5.32
CA LEU A 65 1.76 -0.60 5.42
C LEU A 65 1.23 0.50 4.49
N VAL A 66 2.07 1.41 4.00
CA VAL A 66 1.70 2.37 2.94
C VAL A 66 1.83 1.70 1.58
N THR A 67 3.00 1.11 1.29
CA THR A 67 3.34 0.65 -0.06
C THR A 67 2.54 -0.55 -0.54
N GLY A 68 2.19 -1.48 0.36
CA GLY A 68 1.40 -2.67 0.01
C GLY A 68 -0.01 -2.29 -0.48
N PRO A 69 -0.83 -1.64 0.36
CA PRO A 69 -2.14 -1.14 -0.04
C PRO A 69 -2.10 -0.16 -1.22
N ALA A 70 -1.08 0.69 -1.32
CA ALA A 70 -0.91 1.57 -2.48
C ALA A 70 -0.79 0.78 -3.78
N GLY A 71 0.08 -0.24 -3.82
CA GLY A 71 0.25 -1.09 -5.00
C GLY A 71 -1.04 -1.80 -5.41
N VAL A 72 -1.79 -2.35 -4.45
CA VAL A 72 -3.10 -2.99 -4.70
C VAL A 72 -4.11 -1.98 -5.27
N SER A 73 -4.19 -0.79 -4.69
CA SER A 73 -5.11 0.24 -5.14
C SER A 73 -4.83 0.79 -6.53
N VAL A 74 -3.56 0.94 -6.92
CA VAL A 74 -3.20 1.34 -8.29
C VAL A 74 -3.87 0.41 -9.31
N LEU A 75 -3.88 -0.89 -9.04
CA LEU A 75 -4.41 -1.89 -9.97
C LEU A 75 -5.94 -1.99 -9.95
N ASN A 76 -6.55 -1.86 -8.76
CA ASN A 76 -8.01 -1.76 -8.67
C ASN A 76 -8.55 -0.56 -9.48
N PHE A 77 -7.73 0.48 -9.66
CA PHE A 77 -8.03 1.57 -10.59
C PHE A 77 -7.69 1.23 -12.03
N LEU A 78 -6.46 0.80 -12.33
CA LEU A 78 -5.98 0.66 -13.72
C LEU A 78 -6.56 -0.53 -14.50
N VAL A 79 -6.88 -1.63 -13.83
CA VAL A 79 -7.38 -2.84 -14.51
C VAL A 79 -8.74 -2.58 -15.16
N PRO A 80 -9.74 -1.98 -14.47
CA PRO A 80 -10.95 -1.52 -15.12
C PRO A 80 -10.69 -0.60 -16.30
N TYR A 81 -9.87 0.44 -16.15
CA TYR A 81 -9.58 1.38 -17.23
C TYR A 81 -8.96 0.71 -18.46
N LEU A 82 -7.96 -0.18 -18.26
CA LEU A 82 -7.37 -0.94 -19.35
C LEU A 82 -8.44 -1.75 -20.09
N TRP A 83 -9.23 -2.52 -19.36
CA TRP A 83 -10.14 -3.47 -19.99
C TRP A 83 -11.41 -2.85 -20.53
N THR A 84 -11.99 -1.86 -19.88
CA THR A 84 -13.22 -1.23 -20.36
C THR A 84 -12.95 -0.14 -21.38
N GLU A 85 -11.91 0.69 -21.21
CA GLU A 85 -11.63 1.81 -22.13
C GLU A 85 -10.71 1.41 -23.27
N ALA A 86 -9.66 0.63 -23.02
CA ALA A 86 -8.69 0.29 -24.06
C ALA A 86 -9.06 -1.00 -24.82
N GLU A 87 -9.46 -2.06 -24.10
CA GLU A 87 -9.72 -3.37 -24.70
C GLU A 87 -11.21 -3.66 -24.97
N HIS A 88 -12.12 -2.75 -24.61
CA HIS A 88 -13.57 -2.89 -24.79
C HIS A 88 -14.14 -4.22 -24.24
N ALA A 89 -13.49 -4.78 -23.21
CA ALA A 89 -13.89 -6.01 -22.56
C ALA A 89 -15.20 -5.82 -21.78
N SER A 90 -15.92 -6.93 -21.55
CA SER A 90 -17.16 -6.86 -20.78
C SER A 90 -16.89 -6.46 -19.32
N PRO A 91 -17.80 -5.69 -18.69
CA PRO A 91 -17.71 -5.37 -17.26
C PRO A 91 -17.67 -6.63 -16.38
N VAL A 92 -18.33 -7.72 -16.83
CA VAL A 92 -18.34 -9.01 -16.14
C VAL A 92 -16.95 -9.63 -16.13
N ALA A 93 -16.24 -9.66 -17.27
CA ALA A 93 -14.87 -10.18 -17.34
C ALA A 93 -13.92 -9.38 -16.44
N THR A 94 -14.08 -8.05 -16.43
CA THR A 94 -13.31 -7.16 -15.55
C THR A 94 -13.56 -7.45 -14.07
N GLY A 95 -14.84 -7.57 -13.68
CA GLY A 95 -15.21 -7.95 -12.33
C GLY A 95 -14.64 -9.29 -11.92
N LEU A 96 -14.67 -10.31 -12.80
CA LEU A 96 -14.14 -11.64 -12.52
C LEU A 96 -12.63 -11.65 -12.26
N ALA A 97 -11.83 -10.83 -12.95
CA ALA A 97 -10.39 -10.77 -12.66
C ALA A 97 -10.08 -10.06 -11.33
N LEU A 98 -10.81 -8.99 -10.99
CA LEU A 98 -10.69 -8.35 -9.68
C LEU A 98 -11.15 -9.28 -8.56
N LEU A 99 -12.16 -10.12 -8.83
CA LEU A 99 -12.57 -11.19 -7.92
C LEU A 99 -11.46 -12.24 -7.75
N ALA A 100 -10.71 -12.57 -8.80
CA ALA A 100 -9.59 -13.52 -8.69
C ALA A 100 -8.53 -13.07 -7.67
N PHE A 101 -8.19 -11.77 -7.65
CA PHE A 101 -7.33 -11.19 -6.60
C PHE A 101 -7.93 -11.41 -5.20
N SER A 102 -9.21 -11.07 -5.03
CA SER A 102 -9.89 -11.12 -3.73
C SER A 102 -10.03 -12.55 -3.21
N LEU A 103 -10.35 -13.51 -4.10
CA LEU A 103 -10.45 -14.93 -3.79
C LEU A 103 -9.09 -15.51 -3.41
N ALA A 104 -8.03 -15.19 -4.17
CA ALA A 104 -6.67 -15.63 -3.85
C ALA A 104 -6.22 -15.10 -2.48
N MET A 105 -6.49 -13.84 -2.17
CA MET A 105 -6.23 -13.25 -0.85
C MET A 105 -7.01 -13.98 0.25
N ALA A 106 -8.32 -14.17 0.07
CA ALA A 106 -9.18 -14.81 1.04
C ALA A 106 -8.76 -16.26 1.32
N ALA A 107 -8.40 -17.01 0.29
CA ALA A 107 -7.96 -18.41 0.40
C ALA A 107 -6.64 -18.56 1.19
N VAL A 108 -5.70 -17.62 1.00
CA VAL A 108 -4.36 -17.72 1.59
C VAL A 108 -4.26 -17.08 2.98
N SER A 109 -5.13 -16.12 3.31
CA SER A 109 -5.06 -15.38 4.58
C SER A 109 -5.09 -16.26 5.85
N PRO A 110 -5.93 -17.31 5.96
CA PRO A 110 -5.90 -18.19 7.14
C PRO A 110 -4.58 -18.97 7.26
N ALA A 111 -4.06 -19.47 6.14
CA ALA A 111 -2.78 -20.18 6.10
C ALA A 111 -1.62 -19.25 6.49
N ALA A 112 -1.69 -17.97 6.11
CA ALA A 112 -0.72 -16.96 6.52
C ALA A 112 -0.64 -16.80 8.05
N GLY A 113 -1.80 -16.77 8.72
CA GLY A 113 -1.87 -16.70 10.18
C GLY A 113 -1.22 -17.92 10.84
N LEU A 114 -1.62 -19.13 10.41
CA LEU A 114 -1.05 -20.38 10.93
C LEU A 114 0.48 -20.48 10.69
N LEU A 115 0.95 -20.00 9.53
CA LEU A 115 2.37 -19.98 9.22
C LEU A 115 3.10 -18.94 10.07
N ALA A 116 2.50 -17.78 10.32
CA ALA A 116 3.06 -16.72 11.14
C ALA A 116 3.18 -17.13 12.61
N ASP A 117 2.22 -17.90 13.13
CA ASP A 117 2.29 -18.47 14.48
C ASP A 117 3.47 -19.45 14.63
N ARG A 118 3.82 -20.19 13.56
CA ARG A 118 4.90 -21.19 13.57
C ARG A 118 6.27 -20.63 13.23
N ARG A 119 6.35 -19.70 12.28
CA ARG A 119 7.63 -19.18 11.70
C ARG A 119 7.92 -17.74 12.12
N GLY A 120 6.99 -17.08 12.79
CA GLY A 120 7.05 -15.67 13.13
C GLY A 120 6.42 -14.76 12.07
N ASN A 121 5.92 -13.61 12.52
CA ASN A 121 5.18 -12.65 11.69
C ASN A 121 6.03 -12.03 10.55
N MET A 122 7.28 -11.66 10.85
CA MET A 122 8.16 -10.95 9.93
C MET A 122 8.58 -11.75 8.68
N PRO A 123 9.05 -13.00 8.79
CA PRO A 123 9.40 -13.78 7.60
C PRO A 123 8.18 -14.06 6.71
N VAL A 124 6.99 -14.27 7.29
CA VAL A 124 5.76 -14.48 6.52
C VAL A 124 5.34 -13.19 5.81
N ALA A 125 5.38 -12.05 6.50
CA ALA A 125 5.10 -10.76 5.89
C ALA A 125 6.08 -10.44 4.75
N LEU A 126 7.38 -10.72 4.93
CA LEU A 126 8.38 -10.52 3.90
C LEU A 126 8.15 -11.41 2.68
N ALA A 127 7.82 -12.69 2.89
CA ALA A 127 7.47 -13.61 1.82
C ALA A 127 6.23 -13.12 1.05
N GLY A 128 5.20 -12.67 1.77
CA GLY A 128 4.01 -12.07 1.15
C GLY A 128 4.37 -10.86 0.28
N MET A 129 5.18 -9.93 0.80
CA MET A 129 5.60 -8.76 0.03
C MET A 129 6.43 -9.12 -1.21
N ALA A 130 7.30 -10.12 -1.12
CA ALA A 130 8.05 -10.63 -2.26
C ALA A 130 7.14 -11.26 -3.33
N VAL A 131 6.08 -11.97 -2.93
CA VAL A 131 5.08 -12.52 -3.84
C VAL A 131 4.27 -11.39 -4.51
N ILE A 132 3.93 -10.32 -3.77
CA ILE A 132 3.30 -9.13 -4.37
C ILE A 132 4.22 -8.51 -5.43
N LEU A 133 5.51 -8.34 -5.11
CA LEU A 133 6.50 -7.82 -6.06
C LEU A 133 6.61 -8.71 -7.30
N ALA A 134 6.69 -10.03 -7.14
CA ALA A 134 6.71 -10.96 -8.27
C ALA A 134 5.43 -10.86 -9.11
N GLY A 135 4.25 -10.83 -8.47
CA GLY A 135 2.98 -10.63 -9.16
C GLY A 135 2.93 -9.32 -9.93
N SER A 136 3.47 -8.24 -9.38
CA SER A 136 3.54 -6.94 -10.07
C SER A 136 4.41 -6.93 -11.32
N VAL A 137 5.45 -7.78 -11.36
CA VAL A 137 6.28 -7.99 -12.57
C VAL A 137 5.54 -8.87 -13.58
N VAL A 138 4.77 -9.86 -13.12
CA VAL A 138 3.97 -10.73 -14.01
C VAL A 138 2.86 -9.96 -14.74
N LEU A 139 2.36 -8.86 -14.17
CA LEU A 139 1.35 -7.99 -14.82
C LEU A 139 1.76 -7.50 -16.21
N PHE A 140 3.06 -7.39 -16.49
CA PHE A 140 3.56 -6.97 -17.80
C PHE A 140 3.37 -8.03 -18.90
N ALA A 141 3.17 -9.29 -18.50
CA ALA A 141 2.97 -10.43 -19.39
C ALA A 141 1.54 -10.97 -19.32
N ASP A 142 0.97 -11.10 -18.10
CA ASP A 142 -0.37 -11.62 -17.86
C ASP A 142 -0.99 -10.91 -16.64
N VAL A 143 -2.04 -10.15 -16.90
CA VAL A 143 -2.76 -9.36 -15.90
C VAL A 143 -3.46 -10.25 -14.87
N VAL A 144 -4.13 -11.32 -15.29
CA VAL A 144 -4.91 -12.18 -14.40
C VAL A 144 -3.97 -12.97 -13.49
N THR A 145 -2.92 -13.56 -14.05
CA THR A 145 -1.92 -14.29 -13.28
C THR A 145 -1.19 -13.35 -12.30
N GLY A 146 -0.85 -12.12 -12.74
CA GLY A 146 -0.28 -11.11 -11.87
C GLY A 146 -1.21 -10.72 -10.71
N LEU A 147 -2.50 -10.52 -10.98
CA LEU A 147 -3.51 -10.23 -9.96
C LEU A 147 -3.68 -11.36 -8.95
N VAL A 148 -3.71 -12.62 -9.40
CA VAL A 148 -3.79 -13.79 -8.51
C VAL A 148 -2.57 -13.83 -7.59
N LEU A 149 -1.35 -13.70 -8.15
CA LEU A 149 -0.12 -13.68 -7.37
C LEU A 149 -0.11 -12.53 -6.35
N MET A 150 -0.54 -11.34 -6.75
CA MET A 150 -0.64 -10.21 -5.82
C MET A 150 -1.69 -10.47 -4.73
N GLY A 151 -2.80 -11.15 -5.03
CA GLY A 151 -3.80 -11.57 -4.05
C GLY A 151 -3.21 -12.53 -3.02
N VAL A 152 -2.52 -13.58 -3.48
CA VAL A 152 -1.76 -14.52 -2.63
C VAL A 152 -0.78 -13.77 -1.73
N GLY A 153 0.05 -12.90 -2.32
CA GLY A 153 1.05 -12.13 -1.60
C GLY A 153 0.42 -11.20 -0.55
N ASN A 154 -0.69 -10.54 -0.88
CA ASN A 154 -1.42 -9.68 0.04
C ASN A 154 -2.03 -10.46 1.22
N GLY A 155 -2.54 -11.67 0.98
CA GLY A 155 -3.03 -12.57 2.03
C GLY A 155 -1.92 -12.99 3.01
N LEU A 156 -0.72 -13.25 2.50
CA LEU A 156 0.49 -13.55 3.30
C LEU A 156 1.03 -12.31 4.04
N PHE A 157 0.78 -11.12 3.52
CA PHE A 157 1.38 -9.88 4.00
C PHE A 157 0.54 -9.18 5.08
N ALA A 158 -0.74 -8.93 4.80
CA ALA A 158 -1.51 -7.93 5.52
C ALA A 158 -1.73 -8.25 7.01
N GLY A 159 -2.01 -9.52 7.33
CA GLY A 159 -2.20 -9.98 8.71
C GLY A 159 -0.89 -10.04 9.48
N PRO A 160 0.09 -10.85 9.03
CA PRO A 160 1.40 -10.98 9.68
C PRO A 160 2.13 -9.65 9.86
N LEU A 161 2.07 -8.73 8.90
CA LEU A 161 2.70 -7.41 9.05
C LEU A 161 2.04 -6.59 10.18
N SER A 162 0.70 -6.57 10.26
CA SER A 162 0.00 -5.90 11.37
C SER A 162 0.37 -6.49 12.73
N ALA A 163 0.45 -7.81 12.82
CA ALA A 163 0.86 -8.48 14.05
C ALA A 163 2.33 -8.16 14.40
N ALA A 164 3.21 -8.05 13.41
CA ALA A 164 4.60 -7.62 13.62
C ALA A 164 4.69 -6.18 14.14
N VAL A 165 3.89 -5.24 13.62
CA VAL A 165 3.83 -3.86 14.11
C VAL A 165 3.40 -3.83 15.57
N LEU A 166 2.32 -4.54 15.91
CA LEU A 166 1.82 -4.59 17.28
C LEU A 166 2.83 -5.21 18.25
N ARG A 167 3.49 -6.31 17.86
CA ARG A 167 4.54 -6.96 18.67
C ARG A 167 5.73 -6.05 18.97
N HIS A 168 6.07 -5.16 18.05
CA HIS A 168 7.17 -4.19 18.23
C HIS A 168 6.73 -2.88 18.89
N THR A 169 5.43 -2.71 19.13
CA THR A 169 4.87 -1.53 19.75
C THR A 169 5.00 -1.63 21.28
N PRO A 170 5.53 -0.61 21.98
CA PRO A 170 5.48 -0.55 23.44
C PRO A 170 4.03 -0.59 23.95
N PRO A 171 3.72 -1.31 25.05
CA PRO A 171 2.34 -1.48 25.51
C PRO A 171 1.57 -0.17 25.70
N GLU A 172 2.25 0.90 26.13
CA GLU A 172 1.68 2.22 26.38
C GLU A 172 1.26 2.94 25.07
N LEU A 173 1.74 2.45 23.92
CA LEU A 173 1.52 3.02 22.60
C LEU A 173 0.60 2.15 21.72
N ASN A 174 0.03 1.06 22.22
CA ASN A 174 -0.82 0.15 21.42
C ASN A 174 -1.98 0.87 20.72
N GLY A 175 -2.71 1.72 21.44
CA GLY A 175 -3.80 2.52 20.84
C GLY A 175 -3.29 3.50 19.77
N THR A 176 -2.11 4.09 19.98
CA THR A 176 -1.48 4.99 18.98
C THR A 176 -1.01 4.21 17.75
N SER A 177 -0.43 3.03 17.95
CA SER A 177 0.06 2.16 16.87
C SER A 177 -1.07 1.70 15.96
N GLY A 178 -2.23 1.32 16.53
CA GLY A 178 -3.43 1.04 15.75
C GLY A 178 -3.86 2.23 14.88
N GLY A 179 -3.94 3.43 15.47
CA GLY A 179 -4.31 4.65 14.74
C GLY A 179 -3.32 5.04 13.64
N VAL A 180 -2.01 4.98 13.90
CA VAL A 180 -0.96 5.29 12.91
C VAL A 180 -0.92 4.23 11.81
N SER A 181 -1.13 2.96 12.15
CA SER A 181 -1.18 1.86 11.16
C SER A 181 -2.40 1.99 10.24
N ALA A 182 -3.57 2.34 10.79
CA ALA A 182 -4.76 2.61 10.00
C ALA A 182 -4.56 3.83 9.09
N LEU A 183 -3.96 4.90 9.61
CA LEU A 183 -3.60 6.08 8.82
C LEU A 183 -2.65 5.72 7.67
N ALA A 184 -1.60 4.94 7.93
CA ALA A 184 -0.65 4.49 6.92
C ALA A 184 -1.33 3.67 5.81
N ARG A 185 -2.19 2.72 6.19
CA ARG A 185 -2.96 1.91 5.24
C ARG A 185 -3.89 2.77 4.38
N ASN A 186 -4.67 3.65 5.01
CA ASN A 186 -5.59 4.54 4.30
C ASN A 186 -4.83 5.49 3.37
N PHE A 187 -3.66 5.96 3.81
CA PHE A 187 -2.78 6.75 2.98
C PHE A 187 -2.32 5.96 1.75
N GLY A 188 -1.93 4.69 1.92
CA GLY A 188 -1.63 3.80 0.81
C GLY A 188 -2.82 3.62 -0.14
N PHE A 189 -3.98 3.22 0.40
CA PHE A 189 -5.17 2.91 -0.40
C PHE A 189 -5.64 4.05 -1.30
N ALA A 190 -5.41 5.30 -0.91
CA ALA A 190 -5.85 6.42 -1.73
C ALA A 190 -4.68 7.13 -2.45
N LEU A 191 -3.41 6.84 -2.10
CA LEU A 191 -2.28 7.17 -2.96
C LEU A 191 -2.32 6.35 -4.26
N GLY A 192 -2.82 5.11 -4.19
CA GLY A 192 -2.85 4.20 -5.33
C GLY A 192 -3.63 4.72 -6.55
N PRO A 193 -4.91 5.11 -6.43
CA PRO A 193 -5.69 5.60 -7.57
C PRO A 193 -5.13 6.91 -8.13
N ALA A 194 -4.60 7.79 -7.27
CA ALA A 194 -3.91 9.00 -7.70
C ALA A 194 -2.70 8.70 -8.60
N LEU A 195 -1.84 7.76 -8.19
CA LEU A 195 -0.70 7.32 -9.00
C LEU A 195 -1.13 6.61 -10.28
N GLY A 196 -2.17 5.76 -10.20
CA GLY A 196 -2.72 5.06 -11.36
C GLY A 196 -3.31 6.02 -12.39
N SER A 197 -4.09 6.99 -11.92
CA SER A 197 -4.70 8.02 -12.76
C SER A 197 -3.65 8.95 -13.38
N LEU A 198 -2.64 9.38 -12.60
CA LEU A 198 -1.52 10.16 -13.14
C LEU A 198 -0.76 9.38 -14.22
N ALA A 199 -0.47 8.09 -13.99
CA ALA A 199 0.18 7.23 -14.97
C ALA A 199 -0.65 7.08 -16.25
N TRP A 200 -1.97 6.92 -16.12
CA TRP A 200 -2.89 6.82 -17.25
C TRP A 200 -2.94 8.12 -18.06
N THR A 201 -3.22 9.25 -17.42
CA THR A 201 -3.38 10.54 -18.08
C THR A 201 -2.08 11.04 -18.70
N TRP A 202 -0.93 10.88 -18.02
CA TRP A 202 0.36 11.36 -18.52
C TRP A 202 0.75 10.70 -19.84
N THR A 203 0.50 9.39 -19.99
CA THR A 203 0.88 8.64 -21.19
C THR A 203 -0.19 8.69 -22.28
N GLY A 204 -1.33 9.34 -22.05
CA GLY A 204 -2.48 9.32 -22.97
C GLY A 204 -3.29 8.02 -22.93
N GLY A 205 -3.20 7.25 -21.84
CA GLY A 205 -3.97 6.04 -21.61
C GLY A 205 -3.43 4.76 -22.27
N GLY A 206 -4.30 3.76 -22.39
CA GLY A 206 -4.03 2.49 -23.05
C GLY A 206 -2.93 1.65 -22.40
N ALA A 207 -2.24 0.83 -23.22
CA ALA A 207 -1.20 -0.07 -22.75
C ALA A 207 0.01 0.68 -22.12
N ALA A 208 0.31 1.90 -22.59
CA ALA A 208 1.38 2.71 -22.03
C ALA A 208 1.05 3.18 -20.61
N GLY A 209 -0.19 3.62 -20.37
CA GLY A 209 -0.66 4.03 -19.04
C GLY A 209 -0.68 2.89 -18.06
N PHE A 210 -1.16 1.72 -18.50
CA PHE A 210 -1.10 0.50 -17.70
C PHE A 210 0.33 0.11 -17.34
N ARG A 211 1.27 0.11 -18.29
CA ARG A 211 2.69 -0.22 -18.04
C ARG A 211 3.36 0.75 -17.08
N MET A 212 3.08 2.05 -17.21
CA MET A 212 3.59 3.07 -16.29
C MET A 212 3.06 2.87 -14.87
N GLY A 213 1.76 2.56 -14.74
CA GLY A 213 1.16 2.24 -13.47
C GLY A 213 1.69 0.94 -12.85
N ALA A 214 1.85 -0.11 -13.66
CA ALA A 214 2.47 -1.36 -13.23
C ALA A 214 3.91 -1.14 -12.74
N LEU A 215 4.68 -0.26 -13.40
CA LEU A 215 6.01 0.14 -12.94
C LEU A 215 5.94 0.85 -11.57
N ALA A 216 4.97 1.74 -11.37
CA ALA A 216 4.76 2.38 -10.07
C ALA A 216 4.46 1.33 -8.97
N VAL A 217 3.67 0.30 -9.27
CA VAL A 217 3.42 -0.81 -8.35
C VAL A 217 4.70 -1.58 -8.03
N VAL A 218 5.52 -1.90 -9.05
CA VAL A 218 6.82 -2.57 -8.85
C VAL A 218 7.72 -1.74 -7.92
N LEU A 219 7.81 -0.43 -8.15
CA LEU A 219 8.64 0.46 -7.31
C LEU A 219 8.12 0.53 -5.87
N LEU A 220 6.81 0.70 -5.68
CA LEU A 220 6.18 0.73 -4.36
C LEU A 220 6.44 -0.59 -3.61
N THR A 221 6.15 -1.72 -4.25
CA THR A 221 6.29 -3.05 -3.64
C THR A 221 7.75 -3.43 -3.41
N ALA A 222 8.67 -2.98 -4.26
CA ALA A 222 10.11 -3.14 -4.05
C ALA A 222 10.57 -2.37 -2.81
N THR A 223 10.19 -1.09 -2.65
CA THR A 223 10.56 -0.31 -1.46
C THR A 223 9.96 -0.90 -0.18
N GLY A 224 8.73 -1.42 -0.24
CA GLY A 224 8.10 -2.10 0.88
C GLY A 224 8.73 -3.47 1.21
N THR A 225 9.22 -4.19 0.20
CA THR A 225 9.99 -5.44 0.39
C THR A 225 11.31 -5.13 1.09
N VAL A 226 12.04 -4.11 0.62
CA VAL A 226 13.28 -3.65 1.25
C VAL A 226 13.03 -3.18 2.69
N ALA A 227 11.97 -2.40 2.94
CA ALA A 227 11.63 -1.94 4.28
C ALA A 227 11.31 -3.10 5.23
N THR A 228 10.47 -4.05 4.81
CA THR A 228 10.16 -5.25 5.59
C THR A 228 11.41 -6.09 5.84
N GLY A 229 12.28 -6.24 4.84
CA GLY A 229 13.54 -6.97 4.96
C GLY A 229 14.55 -6.30 5.90
N LEU A 230 14.65 -4.97 5.88
CA LEU A 230 15.48 -4.20 6.80
C LEU A 230 14.97 -4.31 8.24
N ALA A 231 13.65 -4.25 8.43
CA ALA A 231 13.01 -4.46 9.73
C ALA A 231 13.31 -5.87 10.25
N TRP A 232 13.19 -6.91 9.40
CA TRP A 232 13.48 -8.29 9.79
C TRP A 232 14.95 -8.49 10.17
N ARG A 233 15.89 -7.98 9.36
CA ARG A 233 17.33 -8.05 9.67
C ARG A 233 17.67 -7.36 10.99
N ARG A 234 17.03 -6.22 11.28
CA ARG A 234 17.22 -5.48 12.55
C ARG A 234 16.67 -6.28 13.75
N GLU A 235 15.53 -6.95 13.58
CA GLU A 235 14.97 -7.85 14.59
C GLU A 235 15.93 -9.01 14.89
N SER A 236 16.39 -9.73 13.85
CA SER A 236 17.31 -10.86 14.01
C SER A 236 18.62 -10.48 14.68
N ARG A 237 19.18 -9.30 14.37
CA ARG A 237 20.41 -8.79 15.01
C ARG A 237 20.23 -8.40 16.46
N SER A 238 19.01 -8.07 16.88
CA SER A 238 18.73 -7.65 18.27
C SER A 238 18.55 -8.81 19.25
N GLY A 239 18.76 -10.06 18.81
CA GLY A 239 18.61 -11.25 19.66
C GLY A 239 17.18 -11.52 20.15
N ARG A 240 16.17 -10.86 19.56
CA ARG A 240 14.74 -11.01 19.90
C ARG A 240 14.03 -12.12 19.13
N VAL A 241 14.80 -13.05 18.56
CA VAL A 241 14.27 -14.26 17.96
C VAL A 241 14.00 -15.24 19.11
N PRO A 242 12.78 -15.79 19.25
CA PRO A 242 12.56 -16.93 20.12
C PRO A 242 13.42 -18.14 19.69
#